data_AF-A0A401USZ8-F1
#
_entry.id   AF-A0A401USZ8-F1
#
_cell.length_a   1.000
_cell.length_b   1.000
_cell.length_c   1.000
_cell.angle_alpha   90.00
_cell.angle_beta   90.00
_cell.angle_gamma   90.00
#
_symmetry.space_group_name_H-M   'P 1'
#
loop_
_entity.id
_entity.type
_entity.pdbx_description
1 polymer ?
#
loop_
_entity_poly.entity_id
_entity_poly.type
_entity_poly.pdbx_seq_one_letter_code
_entity_poly.pdbx_strand_id
1 'polypeptide(L)'
;MKLKKIDIRRKFGMMDIVIFISLGALLFLIISPSIGKQVTPSGIEISTNIANLPMYAFLSVRRMMIAYILSLIFTFVYGYIAANNKKAEKFMIPILDILQSIPVLSFLPAVVLGLMAIFPNGNLGIEISCIILIFTGQVWNMTFSFYNSTKIIPKDLREAAEIFQLNKWSQFKKLELPFSAIGLVWNSMMSWSGGWFFLMACEMFRLKGKDFRLPGLGSYLQTASNAGDKKALFWGILTLVLVIVLLDQLIWRPVIAWSDKFKVELTGSQDAPHSFILTMIRRSVIIETVTEKALTPLFEKVNQKIDGFVNKIEKNKRNKNNRKNTVGQIIKWSIRMLFIGFFIYSTYGAIKIVSDISIRDLAKIPPAVTYSFLRVAVAQIIALAWTVPLGVAVGMNKKIASILQPIIQVIASIPATALFPVVLAFFINIFGGLSFASILLMLLGTQWYILFNVIAGAMSIPEDLKEAAKVYGLKGWKKWKILILPSIFPYLLTGMVTATGGCWNASIVSEYVSFGGHTVSTIGLGALISEATETGNFPLLIVSTLVMCIVVVGVNKILWKKLYSLSEERFKIEL
;
A
#
# COMPACT_ATOMS: atom_id res chain seq x y z
N MET A 1 16.96 1.93 32.80
CA MET A 1 17.85 2.11 31.63
C MET A 1 17.22 3.13 30.69
N LYS A 2 17.67 4.40 30.70
CA LYS A 2 17.08 5.47 29.86
C LYS A 2 17.30 5.13 28.38
N LEU A 3 16.27 4.59 27.72
CA LEU A 3 16.24 4.50 26.26
C LEU A 3 16.53 5.90 25.72
N LYS A 4 17.61 6.02 24.95
CA LYS A 4 17.99 7.25 24.26
C LYS A 4 16.78 7.63 23.40
N LYS A 5 15.99 8.63 23.84
CA LYS A 5 14.87 9.19 23.07
C LYS A 5 15.44 9.47 21.69
N ILE A 6 15.04 8.69 20.69
CA ILE A 6 15.33 9.00 19.31
C ILE A 6 14.39 10.16 19.03
N ASP A 7 14.85 11.37 19.32
CA ASP A 7 14.12 12.60 19.03
C ASP A 7 14.12 12.75 17.51
N ILE A 8 13.17 12.10 16.84
CA ILE A 8 12.94 12.26 15.40
C ILE A 8 12.19 13.57 15.19
N ARG A 9 12.53 14.67 15.88
CA ARG A 9 12.13 16.04 15.47
C ARG A 9 12.91 16.47 14.23
N ARG A 10 12.76 15.72 13.14
CA ARG A 10 13.14 16.20 11.80
C ARG A 10 12.21 17.34 11.42
N LYS A 11 12.70 18.57 11.53
CA LYS A 11 12.10 19.76 10.91
C LYS A 11 12.15 19.61 9.39
N PHE A 12 11.25 20.31 8.68
CA PHE A 12 11.32 20.43 7.23
C PHE A 12 12.74 20.90 6.85
N GLY A 13 13.45 20.10 6.07
CA GLY A 13 14.87 20.31 5.81
C GLY A 13 15.18 20.31 4.32
N MET A 14 16.42 20.66 3.97
CA MET A 14 16.90 20.64 2.58
C MET A 14 16.68 19.29 1.88
N MET A 15 16.69 18.17 2.61
CA MET A 15 16.37 16.86 2.04
C MET A 15 14.94 16.77 1.52
N ASP A 16 13.97 17.41 2.18
CA ASP A 16 12.57 17.40 1.73
C ASP A 16 12.43 18.13 0.40
N ILE A 17 13.08 19.30 0.26
CA ILE A 17 13.13 20.07 -0.99
C ILE A 17 13.75 19.23 -2.11
N VAL A 18 14.91 18.62 -1.85
CA VAL A 18 15.59 17.75 -2.83
C VAL A 18 14.69 16.61 -3.27
N ILE A 19 13.92 16.01 -2.36
CA ILE A 19 13.01 14.91 -2.70
C ILE A 19 11.82 15.41 -3.54
N PHE A 20 11.21 16.56 -3.23
CA PHE A 20 10.13 17.11 -4.06
C PHE A 20 10.62 17.49 -5.47
N ILE A 21 11.82 18.06 -5.59
CA ILE A 21 12.46 18.29 -6.89
C ILE A 21 12.69 16.96 -7.61
N SER A 22 13.17 15.95 -6.89
CA SER A 22 13.39 14.60 -7.44
C SER A 22 12.11 13.95 -7.94
N LEU A 23 10.98 14.21 -7.27
CA LEU A 23 9.69 13.73 -7.68
C LEU A 23 9.22 14.40 -8.98
N GLY A 24 9.31 15.72 -9.08
CA GLY A 24 9.02 16.43 -10.33
C GLY A 24 9.90 15.95 -11.49
N ALA A 25 11.21 15.77 -11.22
CA ALA A 25 12.16 15.20 -12.17
C ALA A 25 11.78 13.77 -12.59
N LEU A 26 11.38 12.91 -11.65
CA LEU A 26 10.93 11.54 -11.94
C LEU A 26 9.66 11.53 -12.81
N LEU A 27 8.68 12.37 -12.50
CA LEU A 27 7.46 12.50 -13.31
C LEU A 27 7.78 12.96 -14.73
N PHE A 28 8.63 13.98 -14.87
CA PHE A 28 9.09 14.43 -16.20
C PHE A 28 9.82 13.31 -16.95
N LEU A 29 10.75 12.62 -16.29
CA LEU A 29 11.53 11.54 -16.88
C LEU A 29 10.60 10.45 -17.45
N ILE A 30 9.57 10.07 -16.71
CA ILE A 30 8.59 9.07 -17.12
C ILE A 30 7.77 9.57 -18.33
N ILE A 31 7.38 10.85 -18.34
CA ILE A 31 6.59 11.45 -19.44
C ILE A 31 7.45 11.71 -20.68
N SER A 32 8.72 12.04 -20.52
CA SER A 32 9.61 12.54 -21.57
C SER A 32 9.66 11.68 -22.84
N PRO A 33 9.64 10.33 -22.80
CA PRO A 33 9.67 9.51 -24.02
C PRO A 33 8.41 9.66 -24.86
N SER A 34 7.29 10.09 -24.27
CA SER A 34 6.01 10.26 -24.93
C SER A 34 5.81 11.64 -25.56
N ILE A 35 6.62 12.63 -25.17
CA ILE A 35 6.51 14.00 -25.69
C ILE A 35 6.84 13.97 -27.19
N GLY A 36 5.87 14.38 -28.02
CA GLY A 36 6.00 14.39 -29.48
C GLY A 36 5.72 13.06 -30.18
N LYS A 37 5.41 11.98 -29.46
CA LYS A 37 4.99 10.70 -30.05
C LYS A 37 3.48 10.52 -29.95
N GLN A 38 2.85 10.13 -31.05
CA GLN A 38 1.46 9.67 -31.01
C GLN A 38 1.43 8.22 -30.56
N VAL A 39 0.93 7.99 -29.36
CA VAL A 39 0.66 6.65 -28.87
C VAL A 39 -0.72 6.22 -29.40
N THR A 40 -0.76 5.06 -30.07
CA THR A 40 -2.00 4.45 -30.55
C THR A 40 -2.51 3.44 -29.54
N PRO A 41 -3.82 3.45 -29.21
CA PRO A 41 -4.40 2.42 -28.37
C PRO A 41 -4.35 1.07 -29.07
N SER A 42 -4.37 0.00 -28.28
CA SER A 42 -4.35 -1.38 -28.74
C SER A 42 -5.59 -1.82 -29.54
N GLY A 43 -6.66 -1.03 -29.55
CA GLY A 43 -7.91 -1.33 -30.28
C GLY A 43 -8.71 -2.52 -29.72
N ILE A 44 -8.36 -3.01 -28.53
CA ILE A 44 -9.01 -4.18 -27.92
C ILE A 44 -10.42 -3.81 -27.49
N GLU A 45 -11.43 -4.55 -27.93
CA GLU A 45 -12.78 -4.46 -27.39
C GLU A 45 -12.99 -5.46 -26.24
N ILE A 46 -13.64 -5.00 -25.17
CA ILE A 46 -13.94 -5.83 -24.00
C ILE A 46 -15.38 -6.31 -24.13
N SER A 47 -15.56 -7.62 -24.21
CA SER A 47 -16.89 -8.22 -24.27
C SER A 47 -17.50 -8.31 -22.88
N THR A 48 -18.75 -7.88 -22.73
CA THR A 48 -19.52 -8.02 -21.48
C THR A 48 -20.19 -9.39 -21.32
N ASN A 49 -19.81 -10.38 -22.15
CA ASN A 49 -20.32 -11.74 -22.02
C ASN A 49 -19.79 -12.41 -20.74
N ILE A 50 -20.71 -12.97 -19.95
CA ILE A 50 -20.46 -13.68 -18.69
C ILE A 50 -19.45 -14.83 -18.88
N ALA A 51 -19.43 -15.48 -20.04
CA ALA A 51 -18.50 -16.58 -20.33
C ALA A 51 -17.01 -16.15 -20.29
N ASN A 52 -16.72 -14.87 -20.49
CA ASN A 52 -15.35 -14.34 -20.47
C ASN A 52 -14.85 -13.99 -19.06
N LEU A 53 -15.74 -13.96 -18.05
CA LEU A 53 -15.41 -13.58 -16.68
C LEU A 53 -14.29 -14.43 -16.06
N PRO A 54 -14.25 -15.77 -16.19
CA PRO A 54 -13.16 -16.57 -15.64
C PRO A 54 -11.79 -16.19 -16.24
N MET A 55 -11.73 -15.93 -17.55
CA MET A 55 -10.51 -15.52 -18.22
C MET A 55 -10.07 -14.12 -17.79
N TYR A 56 -11.00 -13.17 -17.72
CA TYR A 56 -10.71 -11.81 -17.24
C TYR A 56 -10.27 -11.79 -15.77
N ALA A 57 -10.90 -12.58 -14.91
CA ALA A 57 -10.48 -12.78 -13.52
C ALA A 57 -9.05 -13.34 -13.44
N PHE A 58 -8.74 -14.37 -14.24
CA PHE A 58 -7.40 -14.96 -14.28
C PHE A 58 -6.33 -13.94 -14.70
N LEU A 59 -6.57 -13.15 -15.74
CA LEU A 59 -5.64 -12.14 -16.22
C LEU A 59 -5.35 -11.06 -15.16
N SER A 60 -6.40 -10.58 -14.48
CA SER A 60 -6.25 -9.60 -13.40
C SER A 60 -5.50 -10.18 -12.20
N VAL A 61 -5.85 -11.39 -11.74
CA VAL A 61 -5.14 -12.07 -10.64
C VAL A 61 -3.69 -12.31 -10.99
N ARG A 62 -3.38 -12.68 -12.25
CA ARG A 62 -2.00 -12.87 -12.72
C ARG A 62 -1.19 -11.57 -12.62
N ARG A 63 -1.73 -10.44 -13.07
CA ARG A 63 -1.05 -9.13 -12.96
C ARG A 63 -0.79 -8.77 -11.50
N MET A 64 -1.79 -8.94 -10.65
CA MET A 64 -1.67 -8.70 -9.21
C MET A 64 -0.66 -9.60 -8.54
N MET A 65 -0.57 -10.86 -8.94
CA MET A 65 0.40 -11.81 -8.41
C MET A 65 1.83 -11.45 -8.82
N ILE A 66 2.06 -11.06 -10.07
CA ILE A 66 3.38 -10.61 -10.55
C ILE A 66 3.79 -9.35 -9.79
N ALA A 67 2.90 -8.36 -9.69
CA ALA A 67 3.15 -7.14 -8.93
C ALA A 67 3.47 -7.44 -7.47
N TYR A 68 2.74 -8.37 -6.84
CA TYR A 68 2.96 -8.75 -5.44
C TYR A 68 4.30 -9.46 -5.22
N ILE A 69 4.73 -10.33 -6.14
CA ILE A 69 6.07 -10.96 -6.09
C ILE A 69 7.15 -9.89 -6.18
N LEU A 70 7.01 -8.93 -7.10
CA LEU A 70 7.95 -7.79 -7.19
C LEU A 70 7.95 -6.96 -5.91
N SER A 71 6.79 -6.72 -5.31
CA SER A 71 6.65 -6.02 -4.04
C SER A 71 7.34 -6.75 -2.89
N LEU A 72 7.21 -8.08 -2.79
CA LEU A 72 7.91 -8.88 -1.78
C LEU A 72 9.43 -8.82 -1.95
N ILE A 73 9.92 -8.96 -3.19
CA ILE A 73 11.36 -8.84 -3.49
C ILE A 73 11.87 -7.46 -3.07
N PHE A 74 11.14 -6.41 -3.44
CA PHE A 74 11.48 -5.05 -3.04
C PHE A 74 11.47 -4.90 -1.51
N THR A 75 10.43 -5.39 -0.82
CA THR A 75 10.32 -5.35 0.63
C THR A 75 11.51 -6.01 1.31
N PHE A 76 11.90 -7.21 0.89
CA PHE A 76 13.04 -7.91 1.47
C PHE A 76 14.35 -7.20 1.19
N VAL A 77 14.58 -6.70 -0.03
CA VAL A 77 15.85 -6.02 -0.35
C VAL A 77 15.92 -4.64 0.29
N TYR A 78 14.93 -3.79 0.04
CA TYR A 78 14.88 -2.41 0.49
C TYR A 78 14.75 -2.31 2.01
N GLY A 79 13.83 -3.07 2.59
CA GLY A 79 13.57 -3.11 4.03
C GLY A 79 14.77 -3.65 4.81
N TYR A 80 15.41 -4.73 4.33
CA TYR A 80 16.61 -5.28 4.98
C TYR A 80 17.79 -4.30 4.97
N ILE A 81 18.07 -3.67 3.82
CA ILE A 81 19.16 -2.68 3.72
C ILE A 81 18.89 -1.49 4.64
N ALA A 82 17.65 -0.97 4.65
CA ALA A 82 17.27 0.13 5.52
C ALA A 82 17.34 -0.25 7.01
N ALA A 83 16.96 -1.48 7.39
CA ALA A 83 17.01 -1.93 8.78
C ALA A 83 18.46 -2.08 9.29
N ASN A 84 19.34 -2.62 8.46
CA ASN A 84 20.69 -3.03 8.87
C ASN A 84 21.80 -1.97 8.59
N ASN A 85 21.51 -0.87 7.89
CA ASN A 85 22.49 0.19 7.62
C ASN A 85 21.98 1.59 7.98
N LYS A 86 22.58 2.21 9.00
CA LYS A 86 22.20 3.55 9.51
C LYS A 86 22.26 4.67 8.46
N LYS A 87 23.22 4.61 7.51
CA LYS A 87 23.30 5.62 6.44
C LYS A 87 22.18 5.42 5.43
N ALA A 88 21.89 4.18 5.09
CA ALA A 88 20.82 3.81 4.18
C ALA A 88 19.46 4.17 4.79
N GLU A 89 19.21 3.80 6.05
CA GLU A 89 18.03 4.17 6.84
C GLU A 89 17.71 5.67 6.77
N LYS A 90 18.74 6.51 6.96
CA LYS A 90 18.58 7.96 7.00
C LYS A 90 18.02 8.53 5.69
N PHE A 91 18.27 7.88 4.56
CA PHE A 91 17.91 8.32 3.20
C PHE A 91 16.74 7.53 2.61
N MET A 92 16.75 6.20 2.74
CA MET A 92 15.75 5.30 2.18
C MET A 92 14.39 5.46 2.86
N ILE A 93 14.32 5.50 4.19
CA ILE A 93 13.03 5.60 4.88
C ILE A 93 12.25 6.89 4.54
N PRO A 94 12.87 8.08 4.51
CA PRO A 94 12.19 9.28 4.03
C PRO A 94 11.72 9.21 2.58
N ILE A 95 12.51 8.58 1.69
CA ILE A 95 12.10 8.39 0.30
C ILE A 95 10.88 7.47 0.25
N LEU A 96 10.91 6.36 0.98
CA LEU A 96 9.79 5.43 1.06
C LEU A 96 8.53 6.13 1.59
N ASP A 97 8.66 6.97 2.61
CA ASP A 97 7.57 7.74 3.22
C ASP A 97 6.94 8.78 2.28
N ILE A 98 7.76 9.38 1.42
CA ILE A 98 7.26 10.31 0.39
C ILE A 98 6.66 9.55 -0.78
N LEU A 99 7.33 8.49 -1.27
CA LEU A 99 6.84 7.71 -2.40
C LEU A 99 5.50 7.04 -2.11
N GLN A 100 5.27 6.56 -0.88
CA GLN A 100 3.96 6.01 -0.49
C GLN A 100 2.83 7.05 -0.48
N SER A 101 3.19 8.33 -0.36
CA SER A 101 2.23 9.44 -0.33
C SER A 101 1.81 9.88 -1.73
N ILE A 102 2.49 9.39 -2.78
CA ILE A 102 2.16 9.70 -4.17
C ILE A 102 1.04 8.76 -4.63
N PRO A 103 -0.12 9.30 -5.02
CA PRO A 103 -1.20 8.45 -5.49
C PRO A 103 -0.88 7.78 -6.82
N VAL A 104 -1.14 6.48 -6.95
CA VAL A 104 -0.85 5.69 -8.16
C VAL A 104 -1.47 6.32 -9.42
N LEU A 105 -2.71 6.81 -9.29
CA LEU A 105 -3.48 7.40 -10.38
C LEU A 105 -2.87 8.71 -10.91
N SER A 106 -2.15 9.44 -10.06
CA SER A 106 -1.56 10.73 -10.43
C SER A 106 -0.42 10.61 -11.45
N PHE A 107 0.26 9.46 -11.48
CA PHE A 107 1.33 9.18 -12.43
C PHE A 107 1.01 8.02 -13.38
N LEU A 108 -0.22 7.49 -13.33
CA LEU A 108 -0.69 6.44 -14.22
C LEU A 108 -0.51 6.81 -15.71
N PRO A 109 -0.93 8.00 -16.19
CA PRO A 109 -0.80 8.34 -17.61
C PRO A 109 0.65 8.48 -18.02
N ALA A 110 1.47 9.07 -17.13
CA ALA A 110 2.90 9.20 -17.34
C ALA A 110 3.53 7.82 -17.57
N VAL A 111 3.30 6.86 -16.66
CA VAL A 111 3.89 5.52 -16.74
C VAL A 111 3.41 4.77 -17.98
N VAL A 112 2.12 4.87 -18.33
CA VAL A 112 1.60 4.21 -19.52
C VAL A 112 2.18 4.81 -20.79
N LEU A 113 2.14 6.14 -20.93
CA LEU A 113 2.67 6.82 -22.10
C LEU A 113 4.17 6.62 -22.28
N GLY A 114 4.95 6.72 -21.19
CA GLY A 114 6.38 6.50 -21.21
C GLY A 114 6.74 5.08 -21.67
N LEU A 115 6.06 4.07 -21.11
CA LEU A 115 6.34 2.67 -21.47
C LEU A 115 5.81 2.30 -22.85
N MET A 116 4.68 2.84 -23.30
CA MET A 116 4.23 2.65 -24.68
C MET A 116 5.14 3.37 -25.68
N ALA A 117 5.75 4.49 -25.30
CA ALA A 117 6.74 5.15 -26.15
C ALA A 117 8.08 4.39 -26.24
N ILE A 118 8.41 3.57 -25.23
CA ILE A 118 9.58 2.68 -25.21
C ILE A 118 9.28 1.34 -25.91
N PHE A 119 8.08 0.80 -25.70
CA PHE A 119 7.57 -0.44 -26.29
C PHE A 119 6.36 -0.14 -27.18
N PRO A 120 6.58 0.46 -28.38
CA PRO A 120 5.49 0.92 -29.25
C PRO A 120 4.70 -0.22 -29.90
N ASN A 121 5.31 -1.40 -30.00
CA ASN A 121 4.72 -2.54 -30.69
C ASN A 121 4.03 -3.47 -29.68
N GLY A 122 2.71 -3.57 -29.78
CA GLY A 122 1.88 -4.50 -29.00
C GLY A 122 1.47 -3.99 -27.61
N ASN A 123 0.88 -4.89 -26.82
CA ASN A 123 0.27 -4.55 -25.52
C ASN A 123 1.27 -4.56 -24.36
N LEU A 124 2.53 -4.89 -24.62
CA LEU A 124 3.55 -5.11 -23.59
C LEU A 124 3.82 -3.84 -22.77
N GLY A 125 3.83 -2.67 -23.42
CA GLY A 125 3.93 -1.38 -22.72
C GLY A 125 2.83 -1.20 -21.67
N ILE A 126 1.57 -1.38 -22.07
CA ILE A 126 0.40 -1.22 -21.19
C ILE A 126 0.39 -2.29 -20.08
N GLU A 127 0.73 -3.54 -20.41
CA GLU A 127 0.82 -4.64 -19.42
C GLU A 127 1.87 -4.35 -18.34
N ILE A 128 3.07 -3.92 -18.73
CA ILE A 128 4.13 -3.55 -17.77
C ILE A 128 3.71 -2.34 -16.96
N SER A 129 3.08 -1.34 -17.56
CA SER A 129 2.56 -0.18 -16.84
C SER A 129 1.55 -0.58 -15.77
N CYS A 130 0.59 -1.42 -16.12
CA CYS A 130 -0.42 -1.92 -15.19
C CYS A 130 0.23 -2.67 -14.02
N ILE A 131 1.21 -3.55 -14.29
CA ILE A 131 1.95 -4.26 -13.24
C ILE A 131 2.73 -3.30 -12.33
N ILE A 132 3.42 -2.30 -12.90
CA ILE A 132 4.19 -1.30 -12.11
C ILE A 132 3.25 -0.48 -11.22
N LEU A 133 2.10 -0.06 -11.75
CA LEU A 133 1.13 0.73 -11.01
C LEU A 133 0.52 -0.08 -9.86
N ILE A 134 0.14 -1.34 -10.10
CA ILE A 134 -0.33 -2.25 -9.04
C ILE A 134 0.80 -2.49 -8.01
N PHE A 135 2.04 -2.69 -8.45
CA PHE A 135 3.21 -2.86 -7.58
C PHE A 135 3.36 -1.67 -6.62
N THR A 136 3.20 -0.43 -7.13
CA THR A 136 3.26 0.75 -6.26
C THR A 136 2.11 0.76 -5.25
N GLY A 137 0.93 0.25 -5.58
CA GLY A 137 -0.15 0.10 -4.59
C GLY A 137 0.11 -0.96 -3.51
N GLN A 138 0.96 -1.95 -3.79
CA GLN A 138 1.18 -3.11 -2.93
C GLN A 138 2.44 -3.00 -2.04
N VAL A 139 3.46 -2.27 -2.45
CA VAL A 139 4.81 -2.42 -1.86
C VAL A 139 5.04 -1.72 -0.51
N TRP A 140 4.35 -0.61 -0.24
CA TRP A 140 4.72 0.29 0.85
C TRP A 140 4.51 -0.31 2.25
N ASN A 141 3.30 -0.77 2.54
CA ASN A 141 2.93 -1.31 3.87
C ASN A 141 3.78 -2.52 4.26
N MET A 142 4.00 -3.44 3.32
CA MET A 142 4.88 -4.60 3.52
C MET A 142 6.32 -4.18 3.84
N THR A 143 6.85 -3.18 3.13
CA THR A 143 8.22 -2.70 3.34
C THR A 143 8.39 -2.06 4.70
N PHE A 144 7.45 -1.21 5.13
CA PHE A 144 7.49 -0.61 6.47
C PHE A 144 7.31 -1.66 7.58
N SER A 145 6.39 -2.61 7.40
CA SER A 145 6.19 -3.69 8.37
C SER A 145 7.45 -4.52 8.53
N PHE A 146 8.04 -4.99 7.44
CA PHE A 146 9.28 -5.78 7.48
C PHE A 146 10.45 -5.00 8.12
N TYR A 147 10.61 -3.74 7.73
CA TYR A 147 11.62 -2.85 8.30
C TYR A 147 11.46 -2.67 9.82
N ASN A 148 10.24 -2.36 10.28
CA ASN A 148 9.95 -2.12 11.69
C ASN A 148 10.08 -3.40 12.51
N SER A 149 9.55 -4.53 12.03
CA SER A 149 9.69 -5.84 12.68
C SER A 149 11.17 -6.21 12.86
N THR A 150 11.99 -6.01 11.82
CA THR A 150 13.43 -6.27 11.90
C THR A 150 14.13 -5.36 12.91
N LYS A 151 13.73 -4.09 13.03
CA LYS A 151 14.29 -3.13 14.01
C LYS A 151 13.98 -3.48 15.46
N ILE A 152 12.82 -4.07 15.72
CA ILE A 152 12.33 -4.37 17.08
C ILE A 152 12.85 -5.72 17.61
N ILE A 153 13.54 -6.51 16.78
CA ILE A 153 14.17 -7.78 17.22
C ILE A 153 15.00 -7.55 18.51
N PRO A 154 14.69 -8.26 19.61
CA PRO A 154 15.40 -8.16 20.88
C PRO A 154 16.91 -8.33 20.74
N LYS A 155 17.66 -7.61 21.58
CA LYS A 155 19.14 -7.63 21.55
C LYS A 155 19.67 -9.04 21.80
N ASP A 156 19.07 -9.78 22.72
CA ASP A 156 19.51 -11.12 23.12
C ASP A 156 19.44 -12.12 21.95
N LEU A 157 18.42 -12.03 21.10
CA LEU A 157 18.32 -12.85 19.90
C LEU A 157 19.37 -12.49 18.85
N ARG A 158 19.75 -11.20 18.76
CA ARG A 158 20.83 -10.76 17.87
C ARG A 158 22.19 -11.23 18.37
N GLU A 159 22.44 -11.13 19.67
CA GLU A 159 23.66 -11.61 20.32
C GLU A 159 23.79 -13.13 20.19
N ALA A 160 22.69 -13.88 20.38
CA ALA A 160 22.66 -15.31 20.12
C ALA A 160 23.04 -15.63 18.66
N ALA A 161 22.49 -14.91 17.68
CA ALA A 161 22.86 -15.10 16.27
C ALA A 161 24.36 -14.84 15.99
N GLU A 162 24.96 -13.87 16.68
CA GLU A 162 26.39 -13.58 16.61
C GLU A 162 27.22 -14.69 17.26
N ILE A 163 26.79 -15.21 18.42
CA ILE A 163 27.43 -16.34 19.12
C ILE A 163 27.41 -17.61 18.25
N PHE A 164 26.28 -17.89 17.59
CA PHE A 164 26.15 -18.99 16.63
C PHE A 164 26.87 -18.74 15.30
N GLN A 165 27.56 -17.60 15.14
CA GLN A 165 28.29 -17.20 13.94
C GLN A 165 27.45 -17.30 12.66
N LEU A 166 26.16 -16.95 12.76
CA LEU A 166 25.29 -16.97 11.60
C LEU A 166 25.75 -15.91 10.60
N ASN A 167 26.00 -16.33 9.35
CA ASN A 167 26.22 -15.38 8.27
C ASN A 167 24.95 -14.56 8.00
N LYS A 168 25.05 -13.48 7.20
CA LYS A 168 23.91 -12.58 6.97
C LYS A 168 22.69 -13.27 6.36
N TRP A 169 22.88 -14.28 5.51
CA TRP A 169 21.76 -15.03 4.91
C TRP A 169 21.07 -15.96 5.91
N SER A 170 21.84 -16.65 6.73
CA SER A 170 21.35 -17.51 7.80
C SER A 170 20.66 -16.71 8.89
N GLN A 171 21.21 -15.54 9.26
CA GLN A 171 20.56 -14.59 10.16
C GLN A 171 19.22 -14.12 9.60
N PHE A 172 19.17 -13.71 8.32
CA PHE A 172 17.91 -13.34 7.66
C PHE A 172 16.88 -14.47 7.71
N LYS A 173 17.25 -15.68 7.28
CA LYS A 173 16.32 -16.84 7.22
C LYS A 173 15.84 -17.34 8.58
N LYS A 174 16.74 -17.40 9.57
CA LYS A 174 16.46 -18.07 10.86
C LYS A 174 15.97 -17.11 11.95
N LEU A 175 16.26 -15.82 11.82
CA LEU A 175 15.89 -14.83 12.84
C LEU A 175 14.97 -13.74 12.26
N GLU A 176 15.42 -12.99 11.26
CA GLU A 176 14.71 -11.78 10.85
C GLU A 176 13.40 -12.06 10.10
N LEU A 177 13.41 -13.01 9.17
CA LEU A 177 12.22 -13.39 8.39
C LEU A 177 11.15 -14.05 9.29
N PRO A 178 11.47 -15.04 10.16
CA PRO A 178 10.52 -15.58 11.14
C PRO A 178 9.89 -14.51 12.03
N PHE A 179 10.72 -13.63 12.61
CA PHE A 179 10.25 -12.58 13.51
C PHE A 179 9.35 -11.56 12.79
N SER A 180 9.60 -11.32 11.50
CA SER A 180 8.80 -10.41 10.67
C SER A 180 7.61 -11.09 9.98
N ALA A 181 7.48 -12.42 10.07
CA ALA A 181 6.53 -13.19 9.27
C ALA A 181 5.08 -12.79 9.52
N ILE A 182 4.67 -12.66 10.78
CA ILE A 182 3.29 -12.30 11.15
C ILE A 182 2.94 -10.92 10.58
N GLY A 183 3.78 -9.92 10.83
CA GLY A 183 3.58 -8.57 10.33
C GLY A 183 3.54 -8.53 8.80
N LEU A 184 4.45 -9.27 8.15
CA LEU A 184 4.51 -9.34 6.70
C LEU A 184 3.27 -9.98 6.09
N VAL A 185 2.77 -11.09 6.64
CA VAL A 185 1.56 -11.78 6.15
C VAL A 185 0.34 -10.89 6.24
N TRP A 186 0.13 -10.21 7.38
CA TRP A 186 -0.97 -9.26 7.54
C TRP A 186 -0.88 -8.09 6.55
N ASN A 187 0.30 -7.50 6.42
CA ASN A 187 0.50 -6.38 5.48
C ASN A 187 0.42 -6.83 4.02
N SER A 188 0.73 -8.08 3.72
CA SER A 188 0.57 -8.67 2.39
C SER A 188 -0.90 -8.77 2.00
N MET A 189 -1.76 -9.23 2.90
CA MET A 189 -3.21 -9.27 2.69
C MET A 189 -3.75 -7.85 2.44
N MET A 190 -3.33 -6.87 3.26
CA MET A 190 -3.75 -5.47 3.09
C MET A 190 -3.27 -4.87 1.77
N SER A 191 -2.06 -5.23 1.33
CA SER A 191 -1.50 -4.81 0.04
C SER A 191 -2.33 -5.33 -1.13
N TRP A 192 -2.83 -6.57 -1.09
CA TRP A 192 -3.74 -7.09 -2.12
C TRP A 192 -5.03 -6.28 -2.21
N SER A 193 -5.61 -5.90 -1.08
CA SER A 193 -6.76 -4.97 -1.04
C SER A 193 -6.46 -3.64 -1.76
N GLY A 194 -5.27 -3.06 -1.52
CA GLY A 194 -4.79 -1.88 -2.25
C GLY A 194 -4.63 -2.11 -3.76
N GLY A 195 -4.15 -3.29 -4.17
CA GLY A 195 -4.04 -3.66 -5.58
C GLY A 195 -5.40 -3.73 -6.29
N TRP A 196 -6.42 -4.31 -5.62
CA TRP A 196 -7.79 -4.35 -6.16
C TRP A 196 -8.40 -2.96 -6.34
N PHE A 197 -8.09 -2.05 -5.41
CA PHE A 197 -8.55 -0.66 -5.49
C PHE A 197 -8.09 0.01 -6.80
N PHE A 198 -6.83 -0.18 -7.20
CA PHE A 198 -6.28 0.42 -8.43
C PHE A 198 -6.54 -0.37 -9.71
N LEU A 199 -6.95 -1.64 -9.61
CA LEU A 199 -7.06 -2.55 -10.74
C LEU A 199 -7.92 -1.99 -11.88
N MET A 200 -9.12 -1.46 -11.56
CA MET A 200 -10.04 -0.91 -12.57
C MET A 200 -9.38 0.21 -13.40
N ALA A 201 -8.69 1.13 -12.73
CA ALA A 201 -8.04 2.25 -13.41
C ALA A 201 -6.76 1.84 -14.16
N CYS A 202 -6.05 0.82 -13.68
CA CYS A 202 -4.83 0.34 -14.35
C CYS A 202 -5.15 -0.51 -15.60
N GLU A 203 -6.29 -1.20 -15.62
CA GLU A 203 -6.69 -2.01 -16.77
C GLU A 203 -7.45 -1.22 -17.83
N MET A 204 -8.17 -0.15 -17.45
CA MET A 204 -8.85 0.74 -18.39
C MET A 204 -8.79 2.20 -17.94
N PHE A 205 -8.36 3.08 -18.84
CA PHE A 205 -8.35 4.54 -18.62
C PHE A 205 -8.46 5.31 -19.94
N ARG A 206 -8.80 6.60 -19.85
CA ARG A 206 -8.94 7.52 -20.98
C ARG A 206 -7.85 8.57 -20.99
N LEU A 207 -7.35 8.88 -22.19
CA LEU A 207 -6.38 9.95 -22.39
C LEU A 207 -6.54 10.55 -23.79
N LYS A 208 -6.74 11.87 -23.87
CA LYS A 208 -6.96 12.64 -25.11
C LYS A 208 -8.05 12.02 -26.00
N GLY A 209 -9.16 11.60 -25.39
CA GLY A 209 -10.28 10.97 -26.09
C GLY A 209 -9.99 9.56 -26.62
N LYS A 210 -8.86 8.94 -26.25
CA LYS A 210 -8.48 7.57 -26.61
C LYS A 210 -8.62 6.66 -25.40
N ASP A 211 -9.26 5.50 -25.62
CA ASP A 211 -9.47 4.47 -24.60
C ASP A 211 -8.31 3.47 -24.61
N PHE A 212 -7.53 3.45 -23.54
CA PHE A 212 -6.49 2.46 -23.30
C PHE A 212 -7.08 1.35 -22.43
N ARG A 213 -7.02 0.11 -22.93
CA ARG A 213 -7.64 -1.03 -22.26
C ARG A 213 -6.85 -2.32 -22.40
N LEU A 214 -6.86 -3.10 -21.33
CA LEU A 214 -6.38 -4.47 -21.27
C LEU A 214 -7.53 -5.43 -20.93
N PRO A 215 -7.52 -6.67 -21.44
CA PRO A 215 -8.48 -7.68 -21.02
C PRO A 215 -8.26 -8.00 -19.53
N GLY A 216 -9.31 -7.85 -18.73
CA GLY A 216 -9.24 -7.96 -17.28
C GLY A 216 -10.59 -7.66 -16.63
N LEU A 217 -10.73 -8.08 -15.38
CA LEU A 217 -11.95 -7.95 -14.60
C LEU A 217 -12.29 -6.48 -14.34
N GLY A 218 -11.29 -5.62 -14.17
CA GLY A 218 -11.46 -4.18 -14.01
C GLY A 218 -12.01 -3.51 -15.27
N SER A 219 -11.45 -3.83 -16.44
CA SER A 219 -11.96 -3.34 -17.73
C SER A 219 -13.37 -3.86 -18.02
N TYR A 220 -13.67 -5.11 -17.65
CA TYR A 220 -15.01 -5.67 -17.79
C TYR A 220 -16.02 -4.88 -16.95
N LEU A 221 -15.71 -4.64 -15.67
CA LEU A 221 -16.56 -3.86 -14.75
C LEU A 221 -16.79 -2.44 -15.27
N GLN A 222 -15.74 -1.77 -15.74
CA GLN A 222 -15.84 -0.41 -16.26
C GLN A 222 -16.61 -0.36 -17.58
N THR A 223 -16.42 -1.34 -18.48
CA THR A 223 -17.17 -1.43 -19.74
C THR A 223 -18.66 -1.69 -19.48
N ALA A 224 -19.00 -2.62 -18.59
CA ALA A 224 -20.38 -2.89 -18.19
C ALA A 224 -21.04 -1.67 -17.54
N SER A 225 -20.31 -0.97 -16.66
CA SER A 225 -20.75 0.28 -16.03
C SER A 225 -20.99 1.38 -17.06
N ASN A 226 -20.09 1.56 -18.03
CA ASN A 226 -20.23 2.57 -19.09
C ASN A 226 -21.38 2.27 -20.05
N ALA A 227 -21.65 0.99 -20.31
CA ALA A 227 -22.78 0.55 -21.13
C ALA A 227 -24.12 0.56 -20.37
N GLY A 228 -24.12 0.79 -19.05
CA GLY A 228 -25.32 0.70 -18.21
C GLY A 228 -25.87 -0.73 -18.08
N ASP A 229 -25.08 -1.76 -18.43
CA ASP A 229 -25.48 -3.17 -18.36
C ASP A 229 -25.41 -3.66 -16.91
N LYS A 230 -26.55 -3.52 -16.21
CA LYS A 230 -26.70 -3.93 -14.81
C LYS A 230 -26.46 -5.42 -14.61
N LYS A 231 -26.79 -6.26 -15.60
CA LYS A 231 -26.62 -7.72 -15.50
C LYS A 231 -25.15 -8.09 -15.58
N ALA A 232 -24.44 -7.57 -16.59
CA ALA A 232 -23.01 -7.77 -16.72
C ALA A 232 -22.27 -7.23 -15.48
N LEU A 233 -22.65 -6.04 -15.00
CA LEU A 233 -22.07 -5.41 -13.80
C LEU A 233 -22.25 -6.30 -12.55
N PHE A 234 -23.46 -6.83 -12.31
CA PHE A 234 -23.72 -7.73 -11.20
C PHE A 234 -22.84 -8.98 -11.23
N TRP A 235 -22.76 -9.66 -12.38
CA TRP A 235 -21.92 -10.86 -12.52
C TRP A 235 -20.42 -10.55 -12.42
N GLY A 236 -19.98 -9.38 -12.89
CA GLY A 236 -18.62 -8.90 -12.70
C GLY A 236 -18.27 -8.68 -11.23
N ILE A 237 -19.14 -8.00 -10.48
CA ILE A 237 -18.94 -7.78 -9.03
C ILE A 237 -18.98 -9.11 -8.28
N LEU A 238 -19.92 -10.00 -8.60
CA LEU A 238 -20.00 -11.33 -7.99
C LEU A 238 -18.73 -12.13 -8.25
N THR A 239 -18.20 -12.09 -9.48
CA THR A 239 -16.93 -12.76 -9.83
C THR A 239 -15.76 -12.17 -9.04
N LEU A 240 -15.69 -10.85 -8.90
CA LEU A 240 -14.66 -10.19 -8.10
C LEU A 240 -14.73 -10.64 -6.63
N VAL A 241 -15.93 -10.64 -6.03
CA VAL A 241 -16.14 -11.11 -4.65
C VAL A 241 -15.74 -12.58 -4.52
N LEU A 242 -16.14 -13.44 -5.47
CA LEU A 242 -15.77 -14.86 -5.49
C LEU A 242 -14.25 -15.03 -5.52
N VAL A 243 -13.54 -14.31 -6.40
CA VAL A 243 -12.08 -14.35 -6.49
C VAL A 243 -11.44 -13.95 -5.16
N ILE A 244 -11.93 -12.89 -4.53
CA ILE A 244 -11.39 -12.41 -3.24
C ILE A 244 -11.62 -13.43 -2.13
N VAL A 245 -12.81 -14.02 -2.03
CA VAL A 245 -13.13 -15.07 -1.07
C VAL A 245 -12.27 -16.31 -1.32
N LEU A 246 -12.08 -16.71 -2.58
CA LEU A 246 -11.21 -17.83 -2.92
C LEU A 246 -9.76 -17.54 -2.51
N LEU A 247 -9.24 -16.34 -2.76
CA LEU A 247 -7.89 -15.97 -2.31
C LEU A 247 -7.76 -15.95 -0.78
N ASP A 248 -8.76 -15.44 -0.06
CA ASP A 248 -8.82 -15.48 1.41
C ASP A 248 -8.74 -16.91 1.94
N GLN A 249 -9.59 -17.79 1.41
CA GLN A 249 -9.69 -19.17 1.86
C GLN A 249 -8.46 -19.98 1.46
N LEU A 250 -8.05 -19.92 0.19
CA LEU A 250 -7.01 -20.78 -0.39
C LEU A 250 -5.58 -20.32 -0.04
N ILE A 251 -5.36 -19.01 0.12
CA ILE A 251 -4.02 -18.44 0.32
C ILE A 251 -3.89 -17.82 1.71
N TRP A 252 -4.70 -16.82 2.04
CA TRP A 252 -4.46 -16.01 3.23
C TRP A 252 -4.68 -16.76 4.54
N ARG A 253 -5.81 -17.47 4.70
CA ARG A 253 -6.10 -18.24 5.92
C ARG A 253 -5.01 -19.28 6.24
N PRO A 254 -4.56 -20.13 5.28
CA PRO A 254 -3.44 -21.04 5.52
C PRO A 254 -2.15 -20.34 5.91
N VAL A 255 -1.80 -19.23 5.25
CA VAL A 255 -0.55 -18.51 5.52
C VAL A 255 -0.59 -17.81 6.89
N ILE A 256 -1.74 -17.25 7.28
CA ILE A 256 -1.96 -16.68 8.61
C ILE A 256 -1.79 -17.75 9.68
N ALA A 257 -2.49 -18.88 9.54
CA ALA A 257 -2.37 -20.01 10.47
C ALA A 257 -0.95 -20.60 10.51
N TRP A 258 -0.22 -20.59 9.40
CA TRP A 258 1.19 -20.99 9.37
C TRP A 258 2.10 -19.99 10.09
N SER A 259 1.82 -18.68 9.98
CA SER A 259 2.64 -17.63 10.59
C SER A 259 2.56 -17.60 12.11
N ASP A 260 1.49 -18.16 12.69
CA ASP A 260 1.25 -18.21 14.13
C ASP A 260 2.36 -18.95 14.90
N LYS A 261 3.04 -19.90 14.26
CA LYS A 261 4.19 -20.61 14.86
C LYS A 261 5.38 -19.71 15.20
N PHE A 262 5.43 -18.50 14.65
CA PHE A 262 6.49 -17.53 14.90
C PHE A 262 6.12 -16.50 15.98
N LYS A 263 4.96 -16.65 16.59
CA LYS A 263 4.48 -15.77 17.65
C LYS A 263 5.35 -15.96 18.90
N VAL A 264 6.00 -14.89 19.34
CA VAL A 264 6.86 -14.91 20.52
C VAL A 264 6.00 -14.53 21.73
N GLU A 265 5.37 -15.52 22.35
CA GLU A 265 4.61 -15.37 23.60
C GLU A 265 5.28 -16.16 24.73
N LEU A 266 5.37 -15.55 25.92
CA LEU A 266 5.92 -16.19 27.13
C LEU A 266 4.90 -17.12 27.81
N THR A 267 3.61 -16.97 27.47
CA THR A 267 2.50 -17.77 27.98
C THR A 267 1.68 -18.28 26.78
N GLY A 268 1.36 -19.58 26.77
CA GLY A 268 0.65 -20.20 25.64
C GLY A 268 -0.73 -19.58 25.41
N SER A 269 -1.01 -19.14 24.18
CA SER A 269 -2.33 -18.68 23.79
C SER A 269 -3.32 -19.86 23.71
N GLN A 270 -4.49 -19.71 24.32
CA GLN A 270 -5.53 -20.75 24.37
C GLN A 270 -6.33 -20.92 23.06
N ASP A 271 -6.21 -19.99 22.10
CA ASP A 271 -7.00 -19.97 20.87
C ASP A 271 -6.07 -19.83 19.64
N ALA A 272 -5.54 -20.94 19.11
CA ALA A 272 -4.73 -20.95 17.88
C ALA A 272 -5.63 -20.81 16.63
N PRO A 273 -5.28 -20.00 15.62
CA PRO A 273 -6.06 -19.87 14.39
C PRO A 273 -6.10 -21.19 13.60
N HIS A 274 -7.29 -21.78 13.47
CA HIS A 274 -7.51 -23.00 12.71
C HIS A 274 -7.74 -22.70 11.21
N SER A 275 -7.02 -23.41 10.33
CA SER A 275 -7.26 -23.41 8.88
C SER A 275 -7.45 -24.84 8.37
N PHE A 276 -8.63 -25.10 7.79
CA PHE A 276 -8.98 -26.39 7.20
C PHE A 276 -8.01 -26.75 6.06
N ILE A 277 -7.73 -25.80 5.17
CA ILE A 277 -6.83 -26.02 4.02
C ILE A 277 -5.40 -26.27 4.49
N LEU A 278 -4.90 -25.54 5.49
CA LEU A 278 -3.58 -25.84 6.05
C LEU A 278 -3.51 -27.26 6.63
N THR A 279 -4.59 -27.70 7.27
CA THR A 279 -4.70 -29.06 7.82
C THR A 279 -4.72 -30.10 6.71
N MET A 280 -5.45 -29.85 5.62
CA MET A 280 -5.46 -30.71 4.43
C MET A 280 -4.08 -30.78 3.77
N ILE A 281 -3.40 -29.63 3.61
CA ILE A 281 -2.05 -29.54 3.05
C ILE A 281 -1.06 -30.36 3.88
N ARG A 282 -1.10 -30.22 5.21
CA ARG A 282 -0.21 -30.97 6.13
C ARG A 282 -0.51 -32.47 6.18
N ARG A 283 -1.74 -32.89 5.93
CA ARG A 283 -2.15 -34.31 5.92
C ARG A 283 -1.98 -34.97 4.53
N SER A 284 -1.64 -34.20 3.50
CA SER A 284 -1.52 -34.71 2.14
C SER A 284 -0.17 -35.38 1.93
N VAL A 285 -0.18 -36.70 1.79
CA VAL A 285 1.00 -37.52 1.48
C VAL A 285 1.67 -37.09 0.17
N ILE A 286 0.88 -36.63 -0.82
CA ILE A 286 1.43 -36.13 -2.09
C ILE A 286 2.23 -34.85 -1.85
N ILE A 287 1.68 -33.91 -1.07
CA ILE A 287 2.37 -32.65 -0.78
C ILE A 287 3.60 -32.91 0.09
N GLU A 288 3.51 -33.79 1.08
CA GLU A 288 4.65 -34.22 1.89
C GLU A 288 5.74 -34.84 1.01
N THR A 289 5.38 -35.78 0.14
CA THR A 289 6.32 -36.43 -0.79
C THR A 289 6.97 -35.45 -1.75
N VAL A 290 6.20 -34.53 -2.34
CA VAL A 290 6.75 -33.48 -3.23
C VAL A 290 7.64 -32.51 -2.45
N THR A 291 7.25 -32.17 -1.23
CA THR A 291 8.04 -31.29 -0.37
C THR A 291 9.37 -31.94 -0.03
N GLU A 292 9.36 -33.17 0.46
CA GLU A 292 10.58 -33.90 0.86
C GLU A 292 11.47 -34.26 -0.33
N LYS A 293 10.90 -34.79 -1.42
CA LYS A 293 11.70 -35.31 -2.55
C LYS A 293 12.10 -34.26 -3.57
N ALA A 294 11.35 -33.17 -3.72
CA ALA A 294 11.62 -32.15 -4.74
C ALA A 294 11.94 -30.78 -4.14
N LEU A 295 11.07 -30.24 -3.28
CA LEU A 295 11.23 -28.86 -2.79
C LEU A 295 12.39 -28.72 -1.81
N THR A 296 12.49 -29.58 -0.80
CA THR A 296 13.55 -29.55 0.22
C THR A 296 14.94 -29.64 -0.41
N PRO A 297 15.27 -30.63 -1.27
CA PRO A 297 16.60 -30.70 -1.88
C PRO A 297 16.88 -29.54 -2.83
N LEU A 298 15.86 -29.00 -3.52
CA LEU A 298 16.01 -27.80 -4.34
C LEU A 298 16.35 -26.58 -3.47
N PHE A 299 15.59 -26.35 -2.40
CA PHE A 299 15.81 -25.24 -1.48
C PHE A 299 17.16 -25.37 -0.77
N GLU A 300 17.59 -26.56 -0.39
CA GLU A 300 18.91 -26.81 0.18
C GLU A 300 20.03 -26.49 -0.80
N LYS A 301 19.94 -26.95 -2.07
CA LYS A 301 20.93 -26.61 -3.11
C LYS A 301 21.02 -25.10 -3.35
N VAL A 302 19.88 -24.41 -3.42
CA VAL A 302 19.83 -22.94 -3.57
C VAL A 302 20.43 -22.27 -2.33
N ASN A 303 20.07 -22.74 -1.13
CA ASN A 303 20.59 -22.21 0.13
C ASN A 303 22.10 -22.35 0.23
N GLN A 304 22.66 -23.53 -0.06
CA GLN A 304 24.10 -23.76 -0.05
C GLN A 304 24.84 -22.85 -1.04
N LYS A 305 24.29 -22.62 -2.24
CA LYS A 305 24.86 -21.69 -3.22
C LYS A 305 24.87 -20.25 -2.70
N ILE A 306 23.76 -19.78 -2.12
CA ILE A 306 23.68 -18.43 -1.56
C ILE A 306 24.60 -18.28 -0.35
N ASP A 307 24.62 -19.26 0.55
CA ASP A 307 25.50 -19.28 1.72
C ASP A 307 26.98 -19.23 1.32
N GLY A 308 27.39 -20.03 0.34
CA GLY A 308 28.75 -19.99 -0.22
C GLY A 308 29.10 -18.64 -0.85
N PHE A 309 28.17 -18.03 -1.59
CA PHE A 309 28.34 -16.71 -2.20
C PHE A 309 28.47 -15.60 -1.15
N VAL A 310 27.61 -15.60 -0.13
CA VAL A 310 27.61 -14.60 0.95
C VAL A 310 28.90 -14.73 1.78
N ASN A 311 29.30 -15.95 2.15
CA ASN A 311 30.55 -16.19 2.86
C ASN A 311 31.77 -15.69 2.06
N LYS A 312 31.78 -15.89 0.73
CA LYS A 312 32.84 -15.39 -0.16
C LYS A 312 32.88 -13.85 -0.18
N ILE A 313 31.72 -13.18 -0.21
CA ILE A 313 31.64 -11.72 -0.16
C ILE A 313 32.12 -11.17 1.19
N GLU A 314 31.72 -11.79 2.30
CA GLU A 314 32.10 -11.37 3.65
C GLU A 314 33.60 -11.57 3.89
N LYS A 315 34.15 -12.73 3.48
CA LYS A 315 35.60 -12.99 3.53
C LYS A 315 36.38 -12.00 2.67
N ASN A 316 35.89 -11.70 1.46
CA ASN A 316 36.51 -10.69 0.59
C ASN A 316 36.44 -9.28 1.17
N LYS A 317 35.34 -8.88 1.85
CA LYS A 317 35.27 -7.58 2.54
C LYS A 317 36.28 -7.50 3.70
N ARG A 318 36.44 -8.59 4.46
CA ARG A 318 37.40 -8.67 5.57
C ARG A 318 38.86 -8.63 5.10
N ASN A 319 39.15 -9.22 3.94
CA ASN A 319 40.48 -9.17 3.31
C ASN A 319 40.76 -7.88 2.53
N LYS A 320 39.76 -7.03 2.26
CA LYS A 320 39.93 -5.79 1.48
C LYS A 320 40.27 -4.61 2.40
N ASN A 321 41.31 -4.76 3.22
CA ASN A 321 42.09 -3.62 3.72
C ASN A 321 43.28 -3.42 2.77
N ASN A 322 43.43 -2.20 2.24
CA ASN A 322 44.60 -1.69 1.48
C ASN A 322 44.84 -2.06 0.01
N ARG A 323 43.81 -2.07 -0.86
CA ARG A 323 44.03 -1.74 -2.29
C ARG A 323 43.07 -0.64 -2.75
N LYS A 324 43.59 0.59 -2.91
CA LYS A 324 42.90 1.70 -3.60
C LYS A 324 42.69 1.29 -5.05
N ASN A 325 41.48 0.84 -5.37
CA ASN A 325 41.14 0.40 -6.72
C ASN A 325 40.68 1.63 -7.53
N THR A 326 41.63 2.34 -8.15
CA THR A 326 41.41 3.59 -8.89
C THR A 326 40.38 3.43 -10.01
N VAL A 327 40.42 2.32 -10.75
CA VAL A 327 39.43 2.00 -11.81
C VAL A 327 38.01 1.85 -11.24
N GLY A 328 37.87 1.19 -10.08
CA GLY A 328 36.58 1.05 -9.41
C GLY A 328 36.06 2.37 -8.82
N GLN A 329 36.95 3.33 -8.53
CA GLN A 329 36.56 4.68 -8.16
C GLN A 329 36.11 5.50 -9.37
N ILE A 330 36.81 5.38 -10.51
CA ILE A 330 36.44 6.06 -11.76
C ILE A 330 35.06 5.59 -12.21
N ILE A 331 34.81 4.28 -12.30
CA ILE A 331 33.49 3.74 -12.68
C ILE A 331 32.38 4.23 -11.75
N LYS A 332 32.62 4.24 -10.43
CA LYS A 332 31.66 4.78 -9.46
C LYS A 332 31.38 6.27 -9.67
N TRP A 333 32.42 7.06 -9.94
CA TRP A 333 32.27 8.49 -10.22
C TRP A 333 31.56 8.74 -11.55
N SER A 334 31.87 7.99 -12.61
CA SER A 334 31.18 8.08 -13.90
C SER A 334 29.69 7.76 -13.79
N ILE A 335 29.32 6.67 -13.09
CA ILE A 335 27.91 6.34 -12.82
C ILE A 335 27.25 7.46 -12.02
N ARG A 336 27.94 8.02 -11.02
CA ARG A 336 27.40 9.12 -10.20
C ARG A 336 27.19 10.39 -11.03
N MET A 337 28.13 10.74 -11.91
CA MET A 337 28.03 11.91 -12.79
C MET A 337 26.91 11.74 -13.82
N LEU A 338 26.75 10.55 -14.40
CA LEU A 338 25.61 10.24 -15.28
C LEU A 338 24.28 10.41 -14.56
N PHE A 339 24.17 9.87 -13.33
CA PHE A 339 22.95 10.02 -12.54
C PHE A 339 22.64 11.49 -12.21
N ILE A 340 23.66 12.27 -11.85
CA ILE A 340 23.52 13.72 -11.60
C ILE A 340 23.12 14.46 -12.88
N GLY A 341 23.77 14.20 -14.01
CA GLY A 341 23.45 14.83 -15.29
C GLY A 341 22.01 14.55 -15.72
N PHE A 342 21.58 13.30 -15.60
CA PHE A 342 20.22 12.87 -15.89
C PHE A 342 19.19 13.49 -14.95
N PHE A 343 19.53 13.64 -13.66
CA PHE A 343 18.71 14.34 -12.67
C PHE A 343 18.53 15.82 -13.02
N ILE A 344 19.61 16.50 -13.41
CA ILE A 344 19.58 17.91 -13.82
C ILE A 344 18.73 18.08 -15.07
N TYR A 345 18.93 17.24 -16.10
CA TYR A 345 18.11 17.23 -17.31
C TYR A 345 16.62 17.06 -17.00
N SER A 346 16.31 16.09 -16.14
CA SER A 346 14.92 15.78 -15.78
C SER A 346 14.27 16.91 -14.96
N THR A 347 15.04 17.54 -14.08
CA THR A 347 14.58 18.70 -13.30
C THR A 347 14.32 19.90 -14.20
N TYR A 348 15.25 20.20 -15.11
CA TYR A 348 15.08 21.27 -16.09
C TYR A 348 13.86 21.06 -16.97
N GLY A 349 13.66 19.82 -17.46
CA GLY A 349 12.48 19.44 -18.23
C GLY A 349 11.18 19.61 -17.45
N ALA A 350 11.16 19.21 -16.18
CA ALA A 350 10.00 19.41 -15.30
C ALA A 350 9.67 20.90 -15.13
N ILE A 351 10.69 21.75 -14.88
CA ILE A 351 10.52 23.20 -14.76
C ILE A 351 9.95 23.79 -16.05
N LYS A 352 10.45 23.37 -17.21
CA LYS A 352 9.98 23.83 -18.52
C LYS A 352 8.51 23.48 -18.78
N ILE A 353 8.09 22.25 -18.47
CA ILE A 353 6.66 21.88 -18.61
C ILE A 353 5.80 22.68 -17.64
N VAL A 354 6.25 22.83 -16.39
CA VAL A 354 5.49 23.56 -15.36
C VAL A 354 5.41 25.06 -15.67
N SER A 355 6.40 25.66 -16.33
CA SER A 355 6.34 27.07 -16.72
C SER A 355 5.26 27.39 -17.75
N ASP A 356 4.77 26.38 -18.48
CA ASP A 356 3.70 26.54 -19.46
C ASP A 356 2.29 26.53 -18.83
N ILE A 357 2.18 26.40 -17.49
CA ILE A 357 0.88 26.37 -16.81
C ILE A 357 0.15 27.71 -16.91
N SER A 358 -1.14 27.67 -17.25
CA SER A 358 -1.96 28.88 -17.28
C SER A 358 -2.26 29.39 -15.87
N ILE A 359 -2.32 30.72 -15.69
CA ILE A 359 -2.70 31.34 -14.40
C ILE A 359 -4.10 30.89 -13.97
N ARG A 360 -5.00 30.65 -14.94
CA ARG A 360 -6.36 30.15 -14.68
C ARG A 360 -6.34 28.75 -14.09
N ASP A 361 -5.48 27.87 -14.59
CA ASP A 361 -5.35 26.52 -14.05
C ASP A 361 -4.68 26.52 -12.66
N LEU A 362 -3.71 27.42 -12.45
CA LEU A 362 -3.10 27.60 -11.12
C LEU A 362 -4.13 28.11 -10.09
N ALA A 363 -5.03 29.01 -10.49
CA ALA A 363 -6.09 29.53 -9.62
C ALA A 363 -7.12 28.47 -9.19
N LYS A 364 -7.26 27.35 -9.93
CA LYS A 364 -8.14 26.23 -9.54
C LYS A 364 -7.59 25.41 -8.38
N ILE A 365 -6.26 25.42 -8.16
CA ILE A 365 -5.61 24.52 -7.20
C ILE A 365 -5.97 24.83 -5.74
N PRO A 366 -5.89 26.07 -5.23
CA PRO A 366 -6.23 26.35 -3.83
C PRO A 366 -7.64 25.93 -3.40
N PRO A 367 -8.73 26.24 -4.15
CA PRO A 367 -10.05 25.75 -3.78
C PRO A 367 -10.14 24.23 -3.89
N ALA A 368 -9.55 23.62 -4.93
CA ALA A 368 -9.53 22.17 -5.09
C ALA A 368 -8.88 21.43 -3.91
N VAL A 369 -7.73 21.91 -3.43
CA VAL A 369 -7.07 21.40 -2.21
C VAL A 369 -8.00 21.48 -1.00
N THR A 370 -8.66 22.62 -0.83
CA THR A 370 -9.53 22.88 0.32
C THR A 370 -10.72 21.93 0.34
N TYR A 371 -11.43 21.79 -0.79
CA TYR A 371 -12.58 20.90 -0.88
C TYR A 371 -12.21 19.43 -0.68
N SER A 372 -11.13 18.95 -1.30
CA SER A 372 -10.67 17.57 -1.06
C SER A 372 -10.27 17.34 0.38
N PHE A 373 -9.53 18.28 0.99
CA PHE A 373 -9.14 18.19 2.39
C PHE A 373 -10.36 18.10 3.32
N LEU A 374 -11.39 18.93 3.08
CA LEU A 374 -12.63 18.89 3.84
C LEU A 374 -13.36 17.55 3.69
N ARG A 375 -13.46 17.00 2.47
CA ARG A 375 -14.07 15.67 2.26
C ARG A 375 -13.30 14.57 2.99
N VAL A 376 -11.97 14.59 2.91
CA VAL A 376 -11.11 13.65 3.65
C VAL A 376 -11.34 13.76 5.15
N ALA A 377 -11.41 14.97 5.70
CA ALA A 377 -11.66 15.20 7.12
C ALA A 377 -13.06 14.72 7.55
N VAL A 378 -14.10 15.02 6.76
CA VAL A 378 -15.47 14.57 7.04
C VAL A 378 -15.57 13.04 6.97
N ALA A 379 -14.98 12.41 5.95
CA ALA A 379 -14.92 10.95 5.85
C ALA A 379 -14.22 10.33 7.08
N GLN A 380 -13.10 10.91 7.54
CA GLN A 380 -12.42 10.46 8.75
C GLN A 380 -13.30 10.56 10.01
N ILE A 381 -14.00 11.69 10.18
CA ILE A 381 -14.89 11.89 11.34
C ILE A 381 -16.03 10.87 11.32
N ILE A 382 -16.67 10.65 10.17
CA ILE A 382 -17.75 9.67 10.03
C ILE A 382 -17.22 8.26 10.32
N ALA A 383 -16.07 7.89 9.75
CA ALA A 383 -15.46 6.59 10.01
C ALA A 383 -15.20 6.40 11.51
N LEU A 384 -14.53 7.35 12.18
CA LEU A 384 -14.25 7.29 13.61
C LEU A 384 -15.51 7.11 14.46
N ALA A 385 -16.58 7.82 14.12
CA ALA A 385 -17.83 7.83 14.88
C ALA A 385 -18.44 6.43 15.04
N TRP A 386 -18.32 5.56 14.03
CA TRP A 386 -18.89 4.21 14.08
C TRP A 386 -17.82 3.11 14.27
N THR A 387 -16.62 3.26 13.70
CA THR A 387 -15.58 2.21 13.79
C THR A 387 -14.98 2.13 15.18
N VAL A 388 -14.85 3.23 15.91
CA VAL A 388 -14.27 3.20 17.26
C VAL A 388 -15.19 2.47 18.25
N PRO A 389 -16.50 2.81 18.35
CA PRO A 389 -17.41 2.06 19.21
C PRO A 389 -17.53 0.60 18.80
N LEU A 390 -17.69 0.32 17.50
CA LEU A 390 -17.82 -1.06 17.02
C LEU A 390 -16.54 -1.86 17.28
N GLY A 391 -15.38 -1.30 16.94
CA GLY A 391 -14.09 -1.99 17.10
C GLY A 391 -13.81 -2.34 18.55
N VAL A 392 -14.14 -1.44 19.49
CA VAL A 392 -14.04 -1.72 20.93
C VAL A 392 -15.04 -2.80 21.34
N ALA A 393 -16.30 -2.74 20.87
CA ALA A 393 -17.30 -3.75 21.20
C ALA A 393 -16.90 -5.16 20.72
N VAL A 394 -16.34 -5.25 19.51
CA VAL A 394 -15.81 -6.50 18.94
C VAL A 394 -14.57 -6.95 19.72
N GLY A 395 -13.57 -6.09 19.91
CA GLY A 395 -12.29 -6.47 20.52
C GLY A 395 -12.35 -6.77 22.02
N MET A 396 -13.33 -6.22 22.75
CA MET A 396 -13.52 -6.49 24.18
C MET A 396 -14.41 -7.70 24.49
N ASN A 397 -15.10 -8.29 23.49
CA ASN A 397 -16.05 -9.37 23.72
C ASN A 397 -15.85 -10.54 22.74
N LYS A 398 -15.32 -11.67 23.26
CA LYS A 398 -15.05 -12.88 22.47
C LYS A 398 -16.27 -13.40 21.69
N LYS A 399 -17.48 -13.30 22.26
CA LYS A 399 -18.71 -13.76 21.57
C LYS A 399 -19.04 -12.88 20.37
N ILE A 400 -18.98 -11.56 20.55
CA ILE A 400 -19.22 -10.60 19.45
C ILE A 400 -18.15 -10.78 18.37
N ALA A 401 -16.88 -10.94 18.75
CA ALA A 401 -15.78 -11.19 17.84
C ALA A 401 -16.02 -12.43 16.96
N SER A 402 -16.43 -13.56 17.57
CA SER A 402 -16.67 -14.81 16.84
C SER A 402 -17.72 -14.70 15.72
N ILE A 403 -18.67 -13.77 15.83
CA ILE A 403 -19.76 -13.58 14.86
C ILE A 403 -19.43 -12.44 13.88
N LEU A 404 -19.05 -11.26 14.39
CA LEU A 404 -18.88 -10.08 13.57
C LEU A 404 -17.55 -10.05 12.81
N GLN A 405 -16.47 -10.61 13.37
CA GLN A 405 -15.16 -10.52 12.74
C GLN A 405 -15.11 -11.20 11.36
N PRO A 406 -15.68 -12.42 11.15
CA PRO A 406 -15.77 -13.01 9.81
C PRO A 406 -16.58 -12.16 8.82
N ILE A 407 -17.71 -11.60 9.27
CA ILE A 407 -18.57 -10.74 8.42
C ILE A 407 -17.81 -9.47 8.01
N ILE A 408 -17.17 -8.80 8.98
CA ILE A 408 -16.36 -7.61 8.75
C ILE A 408 -15.23 -7.91 7.77
N GLN A 409 -14.54 -9.04 7.91
CA GLN A 409 -13.47 -9.46 6.99
C GLN A 409 -13.97 -9.61 5.56
N VAL A 410 -15.11 -10.26 5.36
CA VAL A 410 -15.70 -10.44 4.02
C VAL A 410 -16.10 -9.10 3.43
N ILE A 411 -16.83 -8.24 4.16
CA ILE A 411 -17.27 -6.95 3.64
C ILE A 411 -16.07 -6.04 3.35
N ALA A 412 -15.09 -5.98 4.25
CA ALA A 412 -13.88 -5.18 4.08
C ALA A 412 -12.99 -5.66 2.94
N SER A 413 -13.11 -6.92 2.53
CA SER A 413 -12.35 -7.47 1.41
C SER A 413 -12.86 -6.97 0.06
N ILE A 414 -14.10 -6.48 -0.02
CA ILE A 414 -14.69 -5.95 -1.25
C ILE A 414 -14.05 -4.60 -1.58
N PRO A 415 -13.43 -4.43 -2.77
CA PRO A 415 -12.76 -3.20 -3.13
C PRO A 415 -13.78 -2.09 -3.29
N ALA A 416 -13.53 -0.94 -2.65
CA ALA A 416 -14.46 0.19 -2.70
C ALA A 416 -14.79 0.58 -4.15
N THR A 417 -13.79 0.60 -5.04
CA THR A 417 -13.95 0.95 -6.47
C THR A 417 -14.96 0.07 -7.21
N ALA A 418 -15.12 -1.19 -6.83
CA ALA A 418 -16.13 -2.06 -7.43
C ALA A 418 -17.57 -1.64 -7.08
N LEU A 419 -17.75 -0.99 -5.92
CA LEU A 419 -19.05 -0.46 -5.47
C LEU A 419 -19.31 0.96 -6.01
N PHE A 420 -18.32 1.62 -6.61
CA PHE A 420 -18.46 3.01 -7.07
C PHE A 420 -19.61 3.19 -8.06
N PRO A 421 -19.78 2.35 -9.11
CA PRO A 421 -20.90 2.48 -10.04
C PRO A 421 -22.26 2.39 -9.34
N VAL A 422 -22.39 1.52 -8.34
CA VAL A 422 -23.64 1.29 -7.61
C VAL A 422 -23.98 2.49 -6.73
N VAL A 423 -23.00 3.00 -5.98
CA VAL A 423 -23.18 4.19 -5.13
C VAL A 423 -23.48 5.41 -6.00
N LEU A 424 -22.77 5.59 -7.11
CA LEU A 424 -23.00 6.71 -8.00
C LEU A 424 -24.41 6.66 -8.61
N ALA A 425 -24.84 5.50 -9.11
CA ALA A 425 -26.19 5.34 -9.68
C ALA A 425 -27.30 5.71 -8.68
N PHE A 426 -27.08 5.50 -7.38
CA PHE A 426 -28.05 5.82 -6.34
C PHE A 426 -27.98 7.28 -5.87
N PHE A 427 -26.77 7.81 -5.66
CA PHE A 427 -26.57 9.11 -4.99
C PHE A 427 -26.34 10.29 -5.95
N ILE A 428 -26.12 10.06 -7.25
CA ILE A 428 -25.86 11.16 -8.19
C ILE A 428 -27.03 12.15 -8.30
N ASN A 429 -28.27 11.66 -8.15
CA ASN A 429 -29.49 12.46 -8.26
C ASN A 429 -30.02 12.97 -6.91
N ILE A 430 -29.30 12.75 -5.81
CA ILE A 430 -29.79 12.95 -4.43
C ILE A 430 -28.75 13.74 -3.60
N PHE A 431 -29.20 14.52 -2.60
CA PHE A 431 -28.40 15.12 -1.50
C PHE A 431 -26.98 15.60 -1.89
N GLY A 432 -26.87 16.65 -2.71
CA GLY A 432 -25.57 17.30 -2.98
C GLY A 432 -24.67 16.60 -4.03
N GLY A 433 -25.22 15.63 -4.78
CA GLY A 433 -24.62 15.05 -5.97
C GLY A 433 -23.26 14.38 -5.72
N LEU A 434 -22.33 14.52 -6.67
CA LEU A 434 -21.04 13.85 -6.60
C LEU A 434 -20.20 14.26 -5.38
N SER A 435 -20.37 15.47 -4.84
CA SER A 435 -19.61 15.91 -3.67
C SER A 435 -19.93 15.07 -2.42
N PHE A 436 -21.20 14.72 -2.21
CA PHE A 436 -21.61 13.83 -1.12
C PHE A 436 -21.28 12.38 -1.41
N ALA A 437 -21.55 11.92 -2.64
CA ALA A 437 -21.18 10.58 -3.07
C ALA A 437 -19.68 10.33 -2.87
N SER A 438 -18.82 11.31 -3.18
CA SER A 438 -17.37 11.21 -2.99
C SER A 438 -16.99 10.85 -1.56
N ILE A 439 -17.66 11.44 -0.55
CA ILE A 439 -17.40 11.14 0.87
C ILE A 439 -17.77 9.68 1.19
N LEU A 440 -18.91 9.20 0.70
CA LEU A 440 -19.32 7.79 0.86
C LEU A 440 -18.34 6.83 0.16
N LEU A 441 -17.93 7.17 -1.05
CA LEU A 441 -16.95 6.38 -1.82
C LEU A 441 -15.60 6.30 -1.10
N MET A 442 -15.13 7.42 -0.52
CA MET A 442 -13.94 7.45 0.33
C MET A 442 -14.10 6.58 1.58
N LEU A 443 -15.26 6.67 2.25
CA LEU A 443 -15.55 5.88 3.46
C LEU A 443 -15.47 4.39 3.21
N LEU A 444 -16.06 3.90 2.13
CA LEU A 444 -16.07 2.47 1.76
C LEU A 444 -14.65 1.88 1.69
N GLY A 445 -13.66 2.68 1.26
CA GLY A 445 -12.28 2.22 1.15
C GLY A 445 -11.45 2.36 2.43
N THR A 446 -11.84 3.22 3.37
CA THR A 446 -10.90 3.74 4.38
C THR A 446 -11.27 3.44 5.82
N GLN A 447 -12.55 3.25 6.11
CA GLN A 447 -13.05 2.96 7.45
C GLN A 447 -12.50 1.64 8.04
N TRP A 448 -12.23 0.65 7.19
CA TRP A 448 -11.76 -0.66 7.62
C TRP A 448 -10.38 -0.61 8.28
N TYR A 449 -9.49 0.28 7.82
CA TYR A 449 -8.18 0.47 8.45
C TYR A 449 -8.32 0.91 9.91
N ILE A 450 -9.26 1.81 10.20
CA ILE A 450 -9.53 2.26 11.59
C ILE A 450 -10.15 1.12 12.38
N LEU A 451 -11.18 0.46 11.84
CA LEU A 451 -11.88 -0.61 12.53
C LEU A 451 -10.95 -1.76 12.96
N PHE A 452 -10.15 -2.31 12.04
CA PHE A 452 -9.26 -3.42 12.35
C PHE A 452 -8.17 -3.05 13.36
N ASN A 453 -7.60 -1.84 13.26
CA ASN A 453 -6.62 -1.38 14.23
C ASN A 453 -7.26 -1.19 15.62
N VAL A 454 -8.46 -0.64 15.71
CA VAL A 454 -9.17 -0.49 16.98
C VAL A 454 -9.52 -1.85 17.59
N ILE A 455 -9.95 -2.83 16.78
CA ILE A 455 -10.18 -4.21 17.24
C ILE A 455 -8.89 -4.77 17.83
N ALA A 456 -7.77 -4.68 17.11
CA ALA A 456 -6.48 -5.17 17.57
C ALA A 456 -6.04 -4.49 18.88
N GLY A 457 -6.17 -3.17 18.97
CA GLY A 457 -5.85 -2.42 20.18
C GLY A 457 -6.73 -2.85 21.36
N ALA A 458 -8.03 -3.00 21.17
CA ALA A 458 -8.95 -3.43 22.22
C ALA A 458 -8.68 -4.87 22.68
N MET A 459 -8.29 -5.78 21.77
CA MET A 459 -7.89 -7.15 22.09
C MET A 459 -6.56 -7.21 22.85
N SER A 460 -5.64 -6.26 22.60
CA SER A 460 -4.33 -6.19 23.27
C SER A 460 -4.38 -5.74 24.72
N ILE A 461 -5.54 -5.25 25.21
CA ILE A 461 -5.69 -4.83 26.60
C ILE A 461 -5.54 -6.08 27.50
N PRO A 462 -4.56 -6.11 28.43
CA PRO A 462 -4.36 -7.21 29.36
C PRO A 462 -5.63 -7.50 30.17
N GLU A 463 -5.89 -8.77 30.45
CA GLU A 463 -7.10 -9.16 31.17
C GLU A 463 -7.08 -8.66 32.62
N ASP A 464 -5.91 -8.62 33.25
CA ASP A 464 -5.69 -8.06 34.59
C ASP A 464 -6.17 -6.60 34.69
N LEU A 465 -5.91 -5.78 33.67
CA LEU A 465 -6.38 -4.38 33.64
C LEU A 465 -7.91 -4.30 33.48
N LYS A 466 -8.51 -5.25 32.75
CA LYS A 466 -9.96 -5.34 32.62
C LYS A 466 -10.62 -5.79 33.92
N GLU A 467 -9.99 -6.71 34.66
CA GLU A 467 -10.44 -7.15 35.97
C GLU A 467 -10.29 -6.07 37.03
N ALA A 468 -9.13 -5.41 37.09
CA ALA A 468 -8.91 -4.25 37.96
C ALA A 468 -9.96 -3.17 37.71
N ALA A 469 -10.26 -2.85 36.45
CA ALA A 469 -11.31 -1.89 36.12
C ALA A 469 -12.71 -2.32 36.60
N LYS A 470 -13.01 -3.63 36.63
CA LYS A 470 -14.26 -4.15 37.23
C LYS A 470 -14.26 -3.98 38.75
N VAL A 471 -13.15 -4.32 39.43
CA VAL A 471 -13.00 -4.20 40.89
C VAL A 471 -13.13 -2.75 41.34
N TYR A 472 -12.50 -1.81 40.64
CA TYR A 472 -12.62 -0.36 40.89
C TYR A 472 -13.96 0.24 40.42
N GLY A 473 -14.89 -0.56 39.91
CA GLY A 473 -16.22 -0.10 39.50
C GLY A 473 -16.23 0.84 38.29
N LEU A 474 -15.20 0.80 37.43
CA LEU A 474 -15.15 1.64 36.23
C LEU A 474 -16.23 1.20 35.23
N LYS A 475 -17.25 2.05 35.06
CA LYS A 475 -18.38 1.84 34.12
C LYS A 475 -18.54 3.02 33.16
N GLY A 476 -19.21 2.77 32.03
CA GLY A 476 -19.58 3.80 31.04
C GLY A 476 -18.40 4.66 30.60
N TRP A 477 -18.60 5.99 30.61
CA TRP A 477 -17.60 6.96 30.17
C TRP A 477 -16.30 6.95 30.98
N LYS A 478 -16.36 6.63 32.28
CA LYS A 478 -15.15 6.52 33.12
C LYS A 478 -14.24 5.40 32.64
N LYS A 479 -14.81 4.24 32.31
CA LYS A 479 -14.08 3.12 31.71
C LYS A 479 -13.47 3.50 30.35
N TRP A 480 -14.22 4.24 29.53
CA TRP A 480 -13.73 4.73 28.25
C TRP A 480 -12.53 5.66 28.39
N LYS A 481 -12.63 6.67 29.25
CA LYS A 481 -11.58 7.68 29.42
C LYS A 481 -10.31 7.14 30.11
N ILE A 482 -10.46 6.22 31.07
CA ILE A 482 -9.35 5.76 31.93
C ILE A 482 -8.67 4.51 31.37
N LEU A 483 -9.44 3.56 30.83
CA LEU A 483 -8.90 2.27 30.37
C LEU A 483 -8.87 2.19 28.84
N ILE A 484 -10.04 2.30 28.20
CA ILE A 484 -10.19 1.90 26.79
C ILE A 484 -9.45 2.86 25.87
N LEU A 485 -9.81 4.15 25.88
CA LEU A 485 -9.25 5.14 24.96
C LEU A 485 -7.73 5.25 25.09
N PRO A 486 -7.14 5.35 26.30
CA PRO A 486 -5.69 5.31 26.48
C PRO A 486 -5.03 4.06 25.86
N SER A 487 -5.60 2.88 26.09
CA SER A 487 -5.01 1.62 25.62
C SER A 487 -5.09 1.46 24.10
N ILE A 488 -6.20 1.88 23.47
CA ILE A 488 -6.37 1.76 22.02
C ILE A 488 -5.73 2.93 21.25
N PHE A 489 -5.37 4.02 21.91
CA PHE A 489 -4.92 5.26 21.24
C PHE A 489 -3.75 5.04 20.26
N PRO A 490 -2.68 4.29 20.58
CA PRO A 490 -1.59 4.05 19.63
C PRO A 490 -2.09 3.36 18.35
N TYR A 491 -2.95 2.35 18.50
CA TYR A 491 -3.54 1.62 17.39
C TYR A 491 -4.52 2.49 16.59
N LEU A 492 -5.32 3.32 17.27
CA LEU A 492 -6.22 4.27 16.64
C LEU A 492 -5.45 5.26 15.75
N LEU A 493 -4.32 5.78 16.22
CA LEU A 493 -3.45 6.63 15.41
C LEU A 493 -2.93 5.88 14.17
N THR A 494 -2.50 4.63 14.33
CA THR A 494 -2.09 3.78 13.19
C THR A 494 -3.21 3.61 12.18
N GLY A 495 -4.41 3.26 12.63
CA GLY A 495 -5.59 3.14 11.76
C GLY A 495 -5.92 4.44 11.02
N MET A 496 -5.90 5.59 11.71
CA MET A 496 -6.22 6.89 11.11
C MET A 496 -5.18 7.36 10.08
N VAL A 497 -3.89 7.14 10.34
CA VAL A 497 -2.81 7.48 9.40
C VAL A 497 -2.98 6.69 8.11
N THR A 498 -3.17 5.37 8.22
CA THR A 498 -3.36 4.49 7.05
C THR A 498 -4.66 4.84 6.32
N ALA A 499 -5.76 5.08 7.05
CA ALA A 499 -7.02 5.51 6.46
C ALA A 499 -6.90 6.84 5.73
N THR A 500 -6.10 7.79 6.23
CA THR A 500 -5.89 9.09 5.59
C THR A 500 -5.18 8.93 4.25
N GLY A 501 -4.12 8.10 4.19
CA GLY A 501 -3.46 7.76 2.92
C GLY A 501 -4.43 7.11 1.92
N GLY A 502 -5.29 6.19 2.39
CA GLY A 502 -6.35 5.61 1.59
C GLY A 502 -7.38 6.64 1.08
N CYS A 503 -7.77 7.61 1.92
CA CYS A 503 -8.74 8.66 1.56
C CYS A 503 -8.23 9.53 0.42
N TRP A 504 -6.96 9.92 0.46
CA TRP A 504 -6.34 10.71 -0.62
C TRP A 504 -6.28 9.92 -1.93
N ASN A 505 -5.97 8.63 -1.89
CA ASN A 505 -6.06 7.79 -3.09
C ASN A 505 -7.50 7.67 -3.61
N ALA A 506 -8.45 7.51 -2.70
CA ALA A 506 -9.87 7.48 -3.02
C ALA A 506 -10.39 8.80 -3.60
N SER A 507 -9.82 9.95 -3.24
CA SER A 507 -10.25 11.25 -3.76
C SER A 507 -10.08 11.35 -5.27
N ILE A 508 -9.01 10.80 -5.85
CA ILE A 508 -8.75 10.88 -7.29
C ILE A 508 -9.84 10.18 -8.11
N VAL A 509 -10.27 9.00 -7.66
CA VAL A 509 -11.32 8.24 -8.35
C VAL A 509 -12.71 8.75 -7.98
N SER A 510 -12.93 9.16 -6.74
CA SER A 510 -14.27 9.52 -6.26
C SER A 510 -14.72 10.91 -6.69
N GLU A 511 -13.79 11.85 -6.89
CA GLU A 511 -14.11 13.23 -7.27
C GLU A 511 -14.30 13.43 -8.78
N TYR A 512 -13.92 12.44 -9.59
CA TYR A 512 -14.02 12.46 -11.05
C TYR A 512 -14.33 11.06 -11.57
N VAL A 513 -15.58 10.85 -11.99
CA VAL A 513 -16.08 9.54 -12.39
C VAL A 513 -16.75 9.62 -13.76
N SER A 514 -16.39 8.69 -14.65
CA SER A 514 -17.15 8.46 -15.88
C SER A 514 -18.18 7.35 -15.65
N PHE A 515 -19.45 7.64 -15.92
CA PHE A 515 -20.56 6.71 -15.79
C PHE A 515 -21.60 6.94 -16.88
N GLY A 516 -22.07 5.85 -17.52
CA GLY A 516 -23.06 5.94 -18.60
C GLY A 516 -22.61 6.78 -19.80
N GLY A 517 -21.31 6.85 -20.07
CA GLY A 517 -20.75 7.70 -21.13
C GLY A 517 -20.60 9.19 -20.77
N HIS A 518 -21.06 9.60 -19.59
CA HIS A 518 -20.93 10.98 -19.08
C HIS A 518 -19.87 11.04 -17.98
N THR A 519 -18.99 12.02 -18.05
CA THR A 519 -18.06 12.31 -16.95
C THR A 519 -18.72 13.30 -16.01
N VAL A 520 -18.80 12.90 -14.74
CA VAL A 520 -19.28 13.73 -13.63
C VAL A 520 -18.10 14.04 -12.73
N SER A 521 -17.92 15.31 -12.41
CA SER A 521 -16.82 15.80 -11.57
C SER A 521 -17.32 16.76 -10.49
N THR A 522 -16.53 16.88 -9.43
CA THR A 522 -16.73 17.86 -8.35
C THR A 522 -15.45 18.64 -8.14
N ILE A 523 -15.52 19.82 -7.52
CA ILE A 523 -14.34 20.62 -7.20
C ILE A 523 -13.47 19.84 -6.20
N GLY A 524 -12.26 19.47 -6.60
CA GLY A 524 -11.33 18.69 -5.79
C GLY A 524 -9.98 18.51 -6.46
N LEU A 525 -8.93 18.33 -5.66
CA LEU A 525 -7.58 18.10 -6.15
C LEU A 525 -7.47 16.77 -6.89
N GLY A 526 -8.24 15.75 -6.46
CA GLY A 526 -8.34 14.49 -7.17
C GLY A 526 -9.00 14.66 -8.54
N ALA A 527 -10.03 15.51 -8.62
CA ALA A 527 -10.66 15.83 -9.89
C ALA A 527 -9.72 16.57 -10.86
N LEU A 528 -8.91 17.52 -10.37
CA LEU A 528 -7.91 18.19 -11.21
C LEU A 528 -6.87 17.22 -11.78
N ILE A 529 -6.43 16.24 -10.99
CA ILE A 529 -5.49 15.21 -11.44
C ILE A 529 -6.12 14.34 -12.52
N SER A 530 -7.36 13.88 -12.31
CA SER A 530 -8.10 13.04 -13.28
C SER A 530 -8.47 13.80 -14.56
N GLU A 531 -8.87 15.06 -14.45
CA GLU A 531 -9.16 15.92 -15.60
C GLU A 531 -7.90 16.25 -16.40
N ALA A 532 -6.80 16.60 -15.73
CA ALA A 532 -5.51 16.86 -16.37
C ALA A 532 -4.97 15.60 -17.07
N THR A 533 -5.24 14.44 -16.48
CA THR A 533 -4.99 13.13 -17.08
C THR A 533 -5.80 12.95 -18.35
N GLU A 534 -7.13 13.07 -18.31
CA GLU A 534 -7.99 12.80 -19.45
C GLU A 534 -7.74 13.79 -20.61
N THR A 535 -7.47 15.06 -20.31
CA THR A 535 -7.18 16.10 -21.31
C THR A 535 -5.72 16.10 -21.79
N GLY A 536 -4.83 15.41 -21.09
CA GLY A 536 -3.39 15.43 -21.37
C GLY A 536 -2.71 16.76 -21.04
N ASN A 537 -3.24 17.51 -20.06
CA ASN A 537 -2.63 18.73 -19.50
C ASN A 537 -1.52 18.35 -18.50
N PHE A 538 -0.34 17.98 -19.01
CA PHE A 538 0.80 17.57 -18.19
C PHE A 538 1.29 18.64 -17.19
N PRO A 539 1.32 19.96 -17.52
CA PRO A 539 1.65 20.99 -16.54
C PRO A 539 0.73 20.94 -15.31
N LEU A 540 -0.59 20.92 -15.51
CA LEU A 540 -1.55 20.85 -14.42
C LEU A 540 -1.46 19.53 -13.65
N LEU A 541 -1.22 18.41 -14.36
CA LEU A 541 -1.04 17.09 -13.74
C LEU A 541 0.14 17.08 -12.76
N ILE A 542 1.32 17.54 -13.21
CA ILE A 542 2.53 17.56 -12.38
C ILE A 542 2.34 18.46 -11.17
N VAL A 543 1.83 19.69 -11.37
CA VAL A 543 1.65 20.64 -10.27
C VAL A 543 0.61 20.13 -9.26
N SER A 544 -0.54 19.63 -9.73
CA SER A 544 -1.59 19.10 -8.83
C SER A 544 -1.09 17.89 -8.03
N THR A 545 -0.30 17.01 -8.66
CA THR A 545 0.33 15.85 -8.01
C THR A 545 1.33 16.29 -6.94
N LEU A 546 2.20 17.26 -7.23
CA LEU A 546 3.15 17.78 -6.27
C LEU A 546 2.46 18.46 -5.08
N VAL A 547 1.42 19.26 -5.34
CA VAL A 547 0.61 19.90 -4.29
C VAL A 547 -0.05 18.85 -3.41
N MET A 548 -0.61 17.79 -3.99
CA MET A 548 -1.19 16.68 -3.23
C MET A 548 -0.14 16.02 -2.32
N CYS A 549 1.05 15.73 -2.85
CA CYS A 549 2.14 15.16 -2.06
C CYS A 549 2.56 16.09 -0.91
N ILE A 550 2.64 17.40 -1.14
CA ILE A 550 2.95 18.39 -0.10
C ILE A 550 1.89 18.38 0.99
N VAL A 551 0.61 18.34 0.63
CA VAL A 551 -0.50 18.30 1.59
C VAL A 551 -0.45 17.01 2.42
N VAL A 552 -0.33 15.85 1.78
CA VAL A 552 -0.29 14.54 2.46
C VAL A 552 0.91 14.45 3.41
N VAL A 553 2.11 14.77 2.93
CA VAL A 553 3.34 14.77 3.75
C VAL A 553 3.26 15.81 4.85
N GLY A 554 2.66 16.98 4.57
CA GLY A 554 2.41 18.05 5.53
C GLY A 554 1.53 17.57 6.69
N VAL A 555 0.40 16.93 6.38
CA VAL A 555 -0.50 16.32 7.37
C VAL A 555 0.24 15.24 8.18
N ASN A 556 0.98 14.34 7.52
CA ASN A 556 1.78 13.31 8.19
C ASN A 556 2.78 13.89 9.20
N LYS A 557 3.49 14.95 8.82
CA LYS A 557 4.51 15.56 9.68
C LYS A 557 3.91 16.45 10.78
N ILE A 558 2.88 17.23 10.48
CA ILE A 558 2.35 18.25 11.40
C ILE A 558 1.36 17.65 12.38
N LEU A 559 0.48 16.76 11.91
CA LEU A 559 -0.57 16.16 12.72
C LEU A 559 -0.13 14.80 13.26
N TRP A 560 0.07 13.81 12.37
CA TRP A 560 0.23 12.43 12.79
C TRP A 560 1.46 12.17 13.64
N LYS A 561 2.61 12.71 13.23
CA LYS A 561 3.86 12.55 13.97
C LYS A 561 3.80 13.14 15.38
N LYS A 562 3.12 14.28 15.56
CA LYS A 562 2.92 14.87 16.89
C LYS A 562 2.02 14.00 17.76
N LEU A 563 0.93 13.50 17.19
CA LEU A 563 0.02 12.60 17.90
C LEU A 563 0.72 11.29 18.31
N TYR A 564 1.55 10.71 17.45
CA TYR A 564 2.35 9.53 17.78
C TYR A 564 3.34 9.80 18.92
N SER A 565 4.04 10.93 18.88
CA SER A 565 4.93 11.32 19.97
C SER A 565 4.17 11.46 21.29
N LEU A 566 2.96 12.05 21.28
CA LEU A 566 2.11 12.13 22.47
C LEU A 566 1.67 10.74 22.95
N SER A 567 1.40 9.83 22.02
CA SER A 567 1.05 8.45 22.32
C SER A 567 2.16 7.70 23.03
N GLU A 568 3.40 7.85 22.55
CA GLU A 568 4.57 7.23 23.18
C GLU A 568 4.88 7.80 24.57
N GLU A 569 4.58 9.09 24.80
CA GLU A 569 4.86 9.74 26.09
C GLU A 569 3.79 9.50 27.15
N ARG A 570 2.51 9.37 26.77
CA ARG A 570 1.38 9.29 27.72
C ARG A 570 0.71 7.93 27.83
N PHE A 571 0.75 7.11 26.79
CA PHE A 571 -0.09 5.91 26.68
C PHE A 571 0.72 4.62 26.53
N LYS A 572 2.04 4.69 26.68
CA LYS A 572 2.89 3.50 26.74
C LYS A 572 2.66 2.83 28.08
N ILE A 573 1.88 1.76 28.07
CA ILE A 573 1.77 0.84 29.21
C ILE A 573 3.07 0.05 29.19
N GLU A 574 4.09 0.52 29.92
CA GLU A 574 5.25 -0.31 30.26
C GLU A 574 4.72 -1.41 31.18
N LEU A 575 4.59 -2.61 30.63
CA LEU A 575 4.40 -3.85 31.38
C LEU A 575 5.73 -4.25 32.03
#